data_AF-A0A7C2IDF0-F1
#
_entry.id   AF-A0A7C2IDF0-F1
#
_cell.length_a   1.000
_cell.length_b   1.000
_cell.length_c   1.000
_cell.angle_alpha   90.00
_cell.angle_beta   90.00
_cell.angle_gamma   90.00
#
_symmetry.space_group_name_H-M   'P 1'
#
loop_
_entity.id
_entity.type
_entity.pdbx_description
1 polymer ?
#
loop_
_entity_poly.entity_id
_entity_poly.type
_entity_poly.pdbx_seq_one_letter_code
_entity_poly.pdbx_strand_id
1 'polypeptide(L)'
;MDQPLTAAILLDRYLEGWLEDILENNKGHEQTALIELVRSVDLHAYFQHFFDPADLGLALRQQCLFISKGVGPILHAFLPKLDQFGDGIPWLPSNRKTAAWADQTLSEAGQLAMLRRLAHCEHYGLVRCEIHAEAHVSIHVLAKDQETEDARDLAWFISQQLAHRAEYQARLNQQIQGWARDRIDQYVGIQMDHFIQYNSDEELHKLYQEQAYSSLITSPEADALPDESIIGPRTFGEWKMLTITAIARAMLHHSFATRLGATNQEKLNLRNLFTVPVRYEDLRTVWSQQTGIIDTEGLDEIADIFLLTPRHAKEYYSNYDSPLPYNIGFGRYFALLPQFGYIGNTCTFLVTELKRKYRKDWDKAVNQREAKFQQDLYALLPEPRYVRGRENVTLRSSNGATATDIDAVLLDTTANCLYLFQLKWFDIFGLGLRERQSKLTNLLKANKWVDQVSSWVSTLPQRELFIRLGLQKHLPATTVEVRLFVLTRNSARFSGPHNYDERAAWIAWPRLVRLVTESSTHPAPLEGAWLSAKENIHQEYRPSGECTKYEFPDLQVDVYE
;
A
#
# COMPACT_ATOMS: atom_id res chain seq x y z
N MET A 1 -12.34 -16.02 33.64
CA MET A 1 -13.05 -16.69 32.54
C MET A 1 -12.02 -16.89 31.45
N ASP A 2 -11.50 -18.10 31.32
CA ASP A 2 -10.52 -18.42 30.28
C ASP A 2 -11.19 -18.26 28.91
N GLN A 3 -10.59 -17.47 28.03
CA GLN A 3 -11.05 -17.37 26.65
C GLN A 3 -10.91 -18.74 25.97
N PRO A 4 -11.90 -19.18 25.17
CA PRO A 4 -11.79 -20.45 24.44
C PRO A 4 -10.55 -20.40 23.54
N LEU A 5 -9.76 -21.48 23.54
CA LEU A 5 -8.59 -21.61 22.68
C LEU A 5 -9.05 -21.66 21.22
N THR A 6 -8.77 -20.61 20.47
CA THR A 6 -9.01 -20.54 19.02
C THR A 6 -7.69 -20.74 18.26
N ALA A 7 -7.75 -21.11 16.98
CA ALA A 7 -6.56 -21.23 16.14
C ALA A 7 -5.78 -19.90 16.08
N ALA A 8 -6.48 -18.77 16.04
CA ALA A 8 -5.89 -17.44 16.10
C ALA A 8 -5.06 -17.23 17.38
N ILE A 9 -5.61 -17.56 18.55
CA ILE A 9 -4.91 -17.45 19.84
C ILE A 9 -3.72 -18.41 19.91
N LEU A 10 -3.86 -19.64 19.39
CA LEU A 10 -2.79 -20.63 19.36
C LEU A 10 -1.62 -20.13 18.51
N LEU A 11 -1.88 -19.64 17.30
CA LEU A 11 -0.85 -19.12 16.39
C LEU A 11 -0.23 -17.81 16.91
N ASP A 12 -1.01 -16.94 17.57
CA ASP A 12 -0.49 -15.75 18.25
C ASP A 12 0.54 -16.16 19.32
N ARG A 13 0.18 -17.10 20.20
CA ARG A 13 1.08 -17.60 21.27
C ARG A 13 2.32 -18.31 20.71
N TYR A 14 2.15 -19.11 19.66
CA TYR A 14 3.27 -19.80 19.04
C TYR A 14 4.28 -18.81 18.44
N LEU A 15 3.81 -17.81 17.69
CA LEU A 15 4.68 -16.79 17.11
C LEU A 15 5.38 -15.96 18.20
N GLU A 16 4.67 -15.59 19.28
CA GLU A 16 5.29 -14.88 20.41
C GLU A 16 6.38 -15.71 21.08
N GLY A 17 6.12 -16.98 21.40
CA GLY A 17 7.13 -17.87 21.99
C GLY A 17 8.33 -18.12 21.07
N TRP A 18 8.09 -18.34 19.78
CA TRP A 18 9.15 -18.51 18.77
C TRP A 18 10.04 -17.25 18.64
N LEU A 19 9.45 -16.05 18.70
CA LEU A 19 10.21 -14.80 18.70
C LEU A 19 11.03 -14.63 19.99
N GLU A 20 10.49 -15.03 21.15
CA GLU A 20 11.21 -15.02 22.42
C GLU A 20 12.43 -15.95 22.41
N ASP A 21 12.29 -17.15 21.85
CA ASP A 21 13.39 -18.10 21.71
C ASP A 21 14.50 -17.56 20.81
N ILE A 22 14.14 -16.89 19.70
CA ILE A 22 15.12 -16.23 18.82
C ILE A 22 15.86 -15.12 19.56
N LEU A 23 15.15 -14.31 20.33
CA LEU A 23 15.76 -13.24 21.11
C LEU A 23 16.72 -13.79 22.15
N GLU A 24 16.34 -14.83 22.90
CA GLU A 24 17.20 -15.43 23.93
C GLU A 24 18.44 -16.09 23.30
N ASN A 25 18.29 -16.74 22.14
CA ASN A 25 19.42 -17.30 21.37
C ASN A 25 20.39 -16.23 20.84
N ASN A 26 19.96 -14.97 20.75
CA ASN A 26 20.76 -13.83 20.28
C ASN A 26 21.05 -12.81 21.38
N LYS A 27 20.87 -13.18 22.65
CA LYS A 27 21.11 -12.31 23.80
C LYS A 27 22.55 -11.82 23.85
N GLY A 28 22.73 -10.50 23.95
CA GLY A 28 24.03 -9.83 23.86
C GLY A 28 24.56 -9.64 22.43
N HIS A 29 23.85 -10.14 21.42
CA HIS A 29 24.18 -10.02 19.99
C HIS A 29 23.02 -9.41 19.16
N GLU A 30 22.05 -8.79 19.82
CA GLU A 30 20.81 -8.28 19.22
C GLU A 30 21.07 -7.27 18.10
N GLN A 31 22.05 -6.37 18.30
CA GLN A 31 22.46 -5.39 17.28
C GLN A 31 23.01 -6.08 16.01
N THR A 32 23.90 -7.06 16.16
CA THR A 32 24.49 -7.80 15.04
C THR A 32 23.44 -8.63 14.31
N ALA A 33 22.56 -9.30 15.07
CA ALA A 33 21.45 -10.08 14.56
C ALA A 33 20.51 -9.22 13.71
N LEU A 34 20.08 -8.05 14.23
CA LEU A 34 19.16 -7.17 13.49
C LEU A 34 19.80 -6.62 12.21
N ILE A 35 21.09 -6.27 12.21
CA ILE A 35 21.76 -5.82 10.99
C ILE A 35 21.72 -6.91 9.91
N GLU A 36 22.02 -8.16 10.27
CA GLU A 36 21.97 -9.26 9.29
C GLU A 36 20.54 -9.52 8.79
N LEU A 37 19.54 -9.44 9.67
CA LEU A 37 18.13 -9.55 9.30
C LEU A 37 17.75 -8.44 8.30
N VAL A 38 18.09 -7.18 8.57
CA VAL A 38 17.83 -6.05 7.67
C VAL A 38 18.52 -6.23 6.31
N ARG A 39 19.79 -6.67 6.30
CA ARG A 39 20.53 -6.99 5.07
C ARG A 39 19.88 -8.09 4.24
N SER A 40 19.34 -9.11 4.89
CA SER A 40 18.58 -10.17 4.22
C SER A 40 17.34 -9.60 3.53
N VAL A 41 16.57 -8.75 4.22
CA VAL A 41 15.38 -8.11 3.64
C VAL A 41 15.76 -7.22 2.46
N ASP A 42 16.81 -6.40 2.58
CA ASP A 42 17.28 -5.51 1.51
C ASP A 42 17.66 -6.29 0.25
N LEU A 43 18.39 -7.40 0.40
CA LEU A 43 18.77 -8.25 -0.74
C LEU A 43 17.54 -8.86 -1.44
N HIS A 44 16.57 -9.38 -0.68
CA HIS A 44 15.39 -10.02 -1.26
C HIS A 44 14.41 -8.99 -1.86
N ALA A 45 14.30 -7.81 -1.25
CA ALA A 45 13.55 -6.69 -1.81
C ALA A 45 14.18 -6.21 -3.14
N TYR A 46 15.51 -6.16 -3.20
CA TYR A 46 16.23 -5.90 -4.45
C TYR A 46 15.89 -6.91 -5.54
N PHE A 47 15.91 -8.22 -5.22
CA PHE A 47 15.50 -9.25 -6.18
C PHE A 47 14.05 -9.07 -6.64
N GLN A 48 13.11 -8.84 -5.73
CA GLN A 48 11.70 -8.64 -6.09
C GLN A 48 11.46 -7.41 -6.97
N HIS A 49 12.20 -6.33 -6.75
CA HIS A 49 11.94 -5.06 -7.41
C HIS A 49 12.64 -4.94 -8.77
N PHE A 50 13.84 -5.49 -8.92
CA PHE A 50 14.68 -5.25 -10.10
C PHE A 50 14.78 -6.43 -11.08
N PHE A 51 14.20 -7.58 -10.75
CA PHE A 51 14.17 -8.74 -11.64
C PHE A 51 12.74 -9.04 -12.08
N ASP A 52 12.59 -9.53 -13.31
CA ASP A 52 11.30 -10.04 -13.77
C ASP A 52 10.90 -11.24 -12.90
N PRO A 53 9.66 -11.31 -12.41
CA PRO A 53 9.15 -12.50 -11.73
C PRO A 53 9.37 -13.81 -12.51
N ALA A 54 9.42 -13.78 -13.84
CA ALA A 54 9.74 -14.95 -14.66
C ALA A 54 11.18 -15.46 -14.44
N ASP A 55 12.12 -14.57 -14.13
CA ASP A 55 13.56 -14.88 -14.01
C ASP A 55 13.94 -15.41 -12.61
N LEU A 56 13.20 -15.03 -11.57
CA LEU A 56 13.53 -15.38 -10.17
C LEU A 56 13.27 -16.86 -9.82
N GLY A 57 12.51 -17.60 -10.62
CA GLY A 57 12.07 -18.96 -10.27
C GLY A 57 11.05 -18.98 -9.12
N LEU A 58 10.32 -20.10 -8.96
CA LEU A 58 9.21 -20.17 -8.00
C LEU A 58 9.69 -20.10 -6.54
N ALA A 59 10.74 -20.86 -6.19
CA ALA A 59 11.24 -20.96 -4.81
C ALA A 59 11.74 -19.62 -4.26
N LEU A 60 12.55 -18.89 -5.03
CA LEU A 60 13.05 -17.59 -4.59
C LEU A 60 11.93 -16.55 -4.49
N ARG A 61 10.96 -16.54 -5.42
CA ARG A 61 9.79 -15.65 -5.31
C ARG A 61 9.01 -15.90 -4.02
N GLN A 62 8.78 -17.16 -3.69
CA GLN A 62 8.11 -17.55 -2.46
C GLN A 62 8.93 -17.15 -1.22
N GLN A 63 10.24 -17.37 -1.25
CA GLN A 63 11.14 -16.95 -0.19
C GLN A 63 11.11 -15.43 0.02
N CYS A 64 11.22 -14.63 -1.04
CA CYS A 64 11.15 -13.18 -0.93
C CYS A 64 9.79 -12.72 -0.37
N LEU A 65 8.69 -13.37 -0.76
CA LEU A 65 7.35 -13.07 -0.23
C LEU A 65 7.29 -13.29 1.29
N PHE A 66 7.80 -14.42 1.77
CA PHE A 66 7.82 -14.71 3.20
C PHE A 66 8.77 -13.78 3.96
N ILE A 67 9.98 -13.55 3.45
CA ILE A 67 10.94 -12.62 4.08
C ILE A 67 10.33 -11.22 4.26
N SER A 68 9.64 -10.71 3.24
CA SER A 68 8.95 -9.41 3.34
C SER A 68 7.88 -9.40 4.44
N LYS A 69 7.13 -10.49 4.60
CA LYS A 69 6.13 -10.63 5.68
C LYS A 69 6.75 -10.81 7.07
N GLY A 70 7.98 -11.31 7.16
CA GLY A 70 8.71 -11.51 8.40
C GLY A 70 9.24 -10.22 9.05
N VAL A 71 9.31 -9.11 8.29
CA VAL A 71 9.86 -7.83 8.77
C VAL A 71 9.13 -7.32 10.01
N GLY A 72 7.79 -7.29 9.98
CA GLY A 72 6.97 -6.78 11.09
C GLY A 72 7.22 -7.53 12.42
N PRO A 73 7.04 -8.86 12.47
CA PRO A 73 7.35 -9.67 13.66
C PRO A 73 8.78 -9.47 14.18
N ILE A 74 9.77 -9.44 13.28
CA ILE A 74 11.18 -9.28 13.65
C ILE A 74 11.46 -7.91 14.26
N LEU A 75 10.99 -6.83 13.62
CA LEU A 75 11.17 -5.48 14.16
C LEU A 75 10.43 -5.31 15.49
N HIS A 76 9.25 -5.91 15.63
CA HIS A 76 8.52 -5.91 16.89
C HIS A 76 9.32 -6.53 18.05
N ALA A 77 9.96 -7.67 17.80
CA ALA A 77 10.73 -8.38 18.80
C ALA A 77 12.08 -7.69 19.12
N PHE A 78 12.84 -7.31 18.10
CA PHE A 78 14.21 -6.82 18.27
C PHE A 78 14.30 -5.35 18.68
N LEU A 79 13.46 -4.45 18.15
CA LEU A 79 13.62 -3.01 18.39
C LEU A 79 13.56 -2.61 19.88
N PRO A 80 12.63 -3.13 20.71
CA PRO A 80 12.59 -2.82 22.13
C PRO A 80 13.86 -3.21 22.89
N LYS A 81 14.65 -4.18 22.37
CA LYS A 81 15.92 -4.59 22.98
C LYS A 81 17.05 -3.63 22.65
N LEU A 82 16.87 -2.72 21.68
CA LEU A 82 17.94 -1.84 21.24
C LEU A 82 18.15 -0.61 22.13
N ASP A 83 17.14 -0.21 22.92
CA ASP A 83 17.20 0.99 23.78
C ASP A 83 18.32 0.94 24.82
N GLN A 84 18.80 -0.25 25.16
CA GLN A 84 19.88 -0.46 26.13
C GLN A 84 21.29 -0.30 25.55
N PHE A 85 21.45 -0.14 24.23
CA PHE A 85 22.76 -0.08 23.58
C PHE A 85 23.20 1.37 23.32
N GLY A 86 24.34 1.73 23.92
CA GLY A 86 24.85 3.10 23.98
C GLY A 86 25.55 3.59 22.73
N ASP A 87 26.68 2.99 22.32
CA ASP A 87 27.71 3.85 21.69
C ASP A 87 28.35 3.32 20.38
N GLY A 88 28.00 2.12 19.90
CA GLY A 88 28.68 1.51 18.74
C GLY A 88 27.75 0.82 17.74
N ILE A 89 28.20 0.78 16.47
CA ILE A 89 27.68 -0.11 15.43
C ILE A 89 28.63 -1.31 15.30
N PRO A 90 28.13 -2.56 15.36
CA PRO A 90 28.95 -3.71 15.07
C PRO A 90 29.21 -3.80 13.55
N TRP A 91 30.38 -3.31 13.13
CA TRP A 91 30.86 -3.39 11.74
C TRP A 91 31.37 -4.79 11.41
N LEU A 92 30.45 -5.71 11.12
CA LEU A 92 30.79 -7.09 10.73
C LEU A 92 30.20 -7.40 9.35
N PRO A 93 30.99 -7.96 8.42
CA PRO A 93 30.46 -8.42 7.15
C PRO A 93 29.58 -9.66 7.35
N SER A 94 28.54 -9.78 6.54
CA SER A 94 27.72 -10.98 6.45
C SER A 94 28.58 -12.17 6.02
N ASN A 95 28.36 -13.31 6.67
CA ASN A 95 28.97 -14.59 6.29
C ASN A 95 27.87 -15.62 6.00
N ARG A 96 28.26 -16.76 5.41
CA ARG A 96 27.30 -17.79 4.98
C ARG A 96 26.39 -18.29 6.12
N LYS A 97 26.91 -18.40 7.34
CA LYS A 97 26.13 -18.90 8.49
C LYS A 97 25.11 -17.86 8.96
N THR A 98 25.51 -16.61 9.13
CA THR A 98 24.61 -15.53 9.59
C THR A 98 23.57 -15.20 8.52
N ALA A 99 23.96 -15.19 7.24
CA ALA A 99 23.05 -14.96 6.12
C ALA A 99 21.97 -16.05 6.02
N ALA A 100 22.37 -17.33 6.08
CA ALA A 100 21.41 -18.44 6.04
C ALA A 100 20.47 -18.43 7.25
N TRP A 101 20.99 -18.11 8.44
CA TRP A 101 20.16 -17.95 9.64
C TRP A 101 19.14 -16.83 9.48
N ALA A 102 19.55 -15.65 9.00
CA ALA A 102 18.64 -14.52 8.83
C ALA A 102 17.55 -14.80 7.78
N ASP A 103 17.90 -15.39 6.64
CA ASP A 103 16.95 -15.75 5.59
C ASP A 103 15.91 -16.75 6.10
N GLN A 104 16.35 -17.79 6.81
CA GLN A 104 15.47 -18.80 7.38
C GLN A 104 14.55 -18.17 8.44
N THR A 105 15.13 -17.38 9.35
CA THR A 105 14.39 -16.71 10.42
C THR A 105 13.30 -15.79 9.85
N LEU A 106 13.63 -14.95 8.86
CA LEU A 106 12.65 -14.06 8.23
C LEU A 106 11.58 -14.83 7.45
N SER A 107 11.96 -15.91 6.76
CA SER A 107 11.01 -16.77 6.04
C SER A 107 10.02 -17.44 7.00
N GLU A 108 10.49 -18.03 8.10
CA GLU A 108 9.65 -18.65 9.12
C GLU A 108 8.74 -17.63 9.79
N ALA A 109 9.27 -16.47 10.19
CA ALA A 109 8.49 -15.37 10.75
C ALA A 109 7.38 -14.93 9.79
N GLY A 110 7.67 -14.86 8.49
CA GLY A 110 6.72 -14.48 7.46
C GLY A 110 5.61 -15.51 7.23
N GLN A 111 5.97 -16.80 7.25
CA GLN A 111 4.98 -17.89 7.17
C GLN A 111 4.05 -17.87 8.39
N LEU A 112 4.61 -17.77 9.60
CA LEU A 112 3.82 -17.68 10.83
C LEU A 112 2.93 -16.44 10.84
N ALA A 113 3.44 -15.28 10.43
CA ALA A 113 2.64 -14.04 10.34
C ALA A 113 1.47 -14.18 9.35
N MET A 114 1.69 -14.85 8.21
CA MET A 114 0.64 -15.13 7.23
C MET A 114 -0.42 -16.09 7.78
N LEU A 115 -0.01 -17.21 8.38
CA LEU A 115 -0.91 -18.21 8.96
C LEU A 115 -1.72 -17.62 10.12
N ARG A 116 -1.06 -16.85 10.99
CA ARG A 116 -1.70 -16.05 12.04
C ARG A 116 -2.79 -15.17 11.45
N ARG A 117 -2.48 -14.36 10.43
CA ARG A 117 -3.47 -13.51 9.76
C ARG A 117 -4.64 -14.34 9.20
N LEU A 118 -4.36 -15.46 8.54
CA LEU A 118 -5.38 -16.35 8.00
C LEU A 118 -6.31 -16.88 9.10
N ALA A 119 -5.78 -17.33 10.23
CA ALA A 119 -6.64 -17.78 11.34
C ALA A 119 -7.52 -16.65 11.90
N HIS A 120 -7.02 -15.41 11.96
CA HIS A 120 -7.83 -14.25 12.35
C HIS A 120 -8.94 -13.92 11.33
N CYS A 121 -8.84 -14.39 10.08
CA CYS A 121 -9.91 -14.25 9.09
C CYS A 121 -11.17 -15.07 9.44
N GLU A 122 -11.09 -16.04 10.36
CA GLU A 122 -12.24 -16.83 10.81
C GLU A 122 -13.31 -15.95 11.45
N HIS A 123 -12.88 -14.94 12.22
CA HIS A 123 -13.77 -13.96 12.84
C HIS A 123 -14.65 -13.21 11.82
N TYR A 124 -14.18 -13.10 10.58
CA TYR A 124 -14.85 -12.40 9.49
C TYR A 124 -15.56 -13.36 8.50
N GLY A 125 -15.61 -14.66 8.82
CA GLY A 125 -16.28 -15.67 7.99
C GLY A 125 -15.58 -15.94 6.65
N LEU A 126 -14.30 -15.60 6.51
CA LEU A 126 -13.54 -15.84 5.27
C LEU A 126 -12.84 -17.19 5.26
N VAL A 127 -12.56 -17.73 6.45
CA VAL A 127 -12.00 -19.07 6.64
C VAL A 127 -12.74 -19.78 7.77
N ARG A 128 -12.54 -21.10 7.86
CA ARG A 128 -12.89 -21.92 9.03
C ARG A 128 -11.62 -22.57 9.55
N CYS A 129 -11.42 -22.56 10.87
CA CYS A 129 -10.29 -23.19 11.50
C CYS A 129 -10.71 -24.41 12.32
N GLU A 130 -9.89 -25.45 12.32
CA GLU A 130 -10.06 -26.64 13.15
C GLU A 130 -8.77 -26.93 13.91
N ILE A 131 -8.89 -27.28 15.20
CA ILE A 131 -7.76 -27.71 16.03
C ILE A 131 -7.94 -29.20 16.26
N HIS A 132 -7.05 -30.03 15.71
CA HIS A 132 -7.14 -31.48 15.79
C HIS A 132 -6.39 -32.06 17.00
N ALA A 133 -5.27 -31.42 17.36
CA ALA A 133 -4.43 -31.74 18.52
C ALA A 133 -3.75 -30.45 19.03
N GLU A 134 -3.06 -30.50 20.18
CA GLU A 134 -2.37 -29.32 20.76
C GLU A 134 -1.40 -28.62 19.79
N ALA A 135 -0.92 -29.32 18.76
CA ALA A 135 0.06 -28.83 17.79
C ALA A 135 -0.39 -28.94 16.31
N HIS A 136 -1.68 -29.14 16.02
CA HIS A 136 -2.16 -29.27 14.63
C HIS A 136 -3.42 -28.44 14.36
N VAL A 137 -3.27 -27.49 13.44
CA VAL A 137 -4.32 -26.58 12.98
C VAL A 137 -4.61 -26.80 11.50
N SER A 138 -5.89 -26.90 11.14
CA SER A 138 -6.34 -26.84 9.75
C SER A 138 -7.07 -25.52 9.49
N ILE A 139 -6.77 -24.86 8.37
CA ILE A 139 -7.43 -23.62 7.93
C ILE A 139 -8.07 -23.89 6.56
N HIS A 140 -9.38 -23.73 6.47
CA HIS A 140 -10.16 -23.91 5.23
C HIS A 140 -10.62 -22.56 4.70
N VAL A 141 -10.20 -22.18 3.49
CA VAL A 141 -10.63 -20.96 2.83
C VAL A 141 -12.07 -21.11 2.34
N LEU A 142 -12.94 -20.17 2.71
CA LEU A 142 -14.38 -20.23 2.43
C LEU A 142 -14.83 -19.24 1.35
N ALA A 143 -13.97 -18.27 0.99
CA ALA A 143 -14.34 -17.18 0.12
C ALA A 143 -13.28 -16.98 -0.98
N LYS A 144 -13.78 -16.68 -2.19
CA LYS A 144 -12.94 -16.21 -3.30
C LYS A 144 -12.31 -14.88 -2.89
N ASP A 145 -11.02 -14.73 -3.16
CA ASP A 145 -10.32 -13.45 -3.04
C ASP A 145 -10.84 -12.45 -4.10
N GLN A 146 -11.89 -11.71 -3.75
CA GLN A 146 -12.47 -10.69 -4.63
C GLN A 146 -11.63 -9.41 -4.65
N GLU A 147 -10.91 -9.09 -3.57
CA GLU A 147 -9.98 -7.96 -3.50
C GLU A 147 -8.88 -8.07 -4.56
N THR A 148 -8.45 -9.29 -4.91
CA THR A 148 -7.47 -9.53 -5.98
C THR A 148 -7.94 -9.03 -7.35
N GLU A 149 -9.25 -9.00 -7.60
CA GLU A 149 -9.77 -8.44 -8.86
C GLU A 149 -9.60 -6.92 -8.91
N ASP A 150 -9.91 -6.22 -7.82
CA ASP A 150 -9.67 -4.78 -7.71
C ASP A 150 -8.16 -4.46 -7.77
N ALA A 151 -7.32 -5.29 -7.17
CA ALA A 151 -5.87 -5.16 -7.26
C ALA A 151 -5.36 -5.30 -8.71
N ARG A 152 -5.95 -6.19 -9.52
CA ARG A 152 -5.63 -6.33 -10.95
C ARG A 152 -6.06 -5.11 -11.75
N ASP A 153 -7.25 -4.56 -11.49
CA ASP A 153 -7.72 -3.37 -12.18
C ASP A 153 -6.90 -2.13 -11.80
N LEU A 154 -6.45 -2.03 -10.54
CA LEU A 154 -5.50 -1.02 -10.10
C LEU A 154 -4.13 -1.17 -10.77
N ALA A 155 -3.60 -2.40 -10.85
CA ALA A 155 -2.36 -2.67 -11.57
C ALA A 155 -2.47 -2.32 -13.06
N TRP A 156 -3.60 -2.62 -13.70
CA TRP A 156 -3.88 -2.17 -15.07
C TRP A 156 -3.87 -0.64 -15.17
N PHE A 157 -4.54 0.07 -14.26
CA PHE A 157 -4.61 1.53 -14.28
C PHE A 157 -3.21 2.16 -14.11
N ILE A 158 -2.41 1.63 -13.18
CA ILE A 158 -1.00 2.02 -13.01
C ILE A 158 -0.20 1.78 -14.30
N SER A 159 -0.40 0.63 -14.97
CA SER A 159 0.32 0.32 -16.21
C SER A 159 0.01 1.33 -17.33
N GLN A 160 -1.22 1.85 -17.40
CA GLN A 160 -1.58 2.90 -18.36
C GLN A 160 -0.88 4.22 -18.04
N GLN A 161 -0.82 4.61 -16.77
CA GLN A 161 -0.09 5.82 -16.36
C GLN A 161 1.41 5.73 -16.69
N LEU A 162 2.02 4.56 -16.50
CA LEU A 162 3.40 4.30 -16.88
C LEU A 162 3.58 4.31 -18.40
N ALA A 163 2.65 3.75 -19.17
CA ALA A 163 2.71 3.76 -20.63
C ALA A 163 2.74 5.20 -21.19
N HIS A 164 1.95 6.12 -20.63
CA HIS A 164 1.99 7.54 -21.00
C HIS A 164 3.33 8.22 -20.72
N ARG A 165 4.18 7.62 -19.88
CA ARG A 165 5.52 8.11 -19.53
C ARG A 165 6.65 7.25 -20.08
N ALA A 166 6.35 6.25 -20.91
CA ALA A 166 7.34 5.28 -21.38
C ALA A 166 8.54 5.94 -22.08
N GLU A 167 8.29 6.93 -22.94
CA GLU A 167 9.37 7.67 -23.62
C GLU A 167 10.24 8.48 -22.65
N TYR A 168 9.61 9.11 -21.65
CA TYR A 168 10.32 9.84 -20.61
C TYR A 168 11.19 8.89 -19.78
N GLN A 169 10.63 7.75 -19.35
CA GLN A 169 11.36 6.73 -18.60
C GLN A 169 12.50 6.13 -19.42
N ALA A 170 12.31 5.90 -20.72
CA ALA A 170 13.36 5.41 -21.60
C ALA A 170 14.54 6.40 -21.69
N ARG A 171 14.28 7.71 -21.76
CA ARG A 171 15.32 8.75 -21.72
C ARG A 171 16.08 8.75 -20.39
N LEU A 172 15.38 8.68 -19.26
CA LEU A 172 16.01 8.57 -17.94
C LEU A 172 16.92 7.33 -17.87
N ASN A 173 16.41 6.18 -18.29
CA ASN A 173 17.18 4.94 -18.31
C ASN A 173 18.43 5.05 -19.20
N GLN A 174 18.35 5.73 -20.35
CA GLN A 174 19.50 5.98 -21.21
C GLN A 174 20.56 6.86 -20.52
N GLN A 175 20.13 7.90 -19.79
CA GLN A 175 21.04 8.75 -19.01
C GLN A 175 21.69 7.97 -17.87
N ILE A 176 20.93 7.13 -17.17
CA ILE A 176 21.42 6.23 -16.11
C ILE A 176 22.48 5.27 -16.64
N GLN A 177 22.23 4.66 -17.80
CA GLN A 177 23.17 3.72 -18.43
C GLN A 177 24.35 4.40 -19.14
N GLY A 178 24.24 5.70 -19.42
CA GLY A 178 25.28 6.52 -20.04
C GLY A 178 26.10 7.29 -19.01
N TRP A 179 26.04 8.62 -19.08
CA TRP A 179 26.92 9.51 -18.29
C TRP A 179 26.83 9.30 -16.77
N ALA A 180 25.66 8.90 -16.25
CA ALA A 180 25.49 8.71 -14.81
C ALA A 180 26.29 7.51 -14.32
N ARG A 181 26.37 6.45 -15.13
CA ARG A 181 27.20 5.28 -14.85
C ARG A 181 28.68 5.63 -14.75
N ASP A 182 29.18 6.46 -15.67
CA ASP A 182 30.57 6.91 -15.66
C ASP A 182 30.89 7.73 -14.40
N ARG A 183 29.94 8.58 -13.95
CA ARG A 183 30.10 9.32 -12.68
C ARG A 183 30.02 8.40 -11.47
N ILE A 184 29.11 7.43 -11.48
CA ILE A 184 28.98 6.43 -10.41
C ILE A 184 30.31 5.69 -10.21
N ASP A 185 30.96 5.28 -11.31
CA ASP A 185 32.27 4.61 -11.27
C ASP A 185 33.37 5.49 -10.67
N GLN A 186 33.29 6.82 -10.84
CA GLN A 186 34.27 7.75 -10.27
C GLN A 186 34.07 7.99 -8.77
N TYR A 187 32.84 7.86 -8.27
CA TYR A 187 32.51 8.21 -6.90
C TYR A 187 32.43 7.04 -5.94
N VAL A 188 32.32 5.81 -6.44
CA VAL A 188 32.14 4.63 -5.59
C VAL A 188 33.46 3.96 -5.23
N GLY A 189 33.56 3.49 -3.99
CA GLY A 189 34.72 2.76 -3.51
C GLY A 189 34.41 1.77 -2.40
N ILE A 190 35.40 0.95 -2.09
CA ILE A 190 35.33 -0.04 -1.00
C ILE A 190 35.77 0.62 0.31
N GLN A 191 34.98 0.42 1.35
CA GLN A 191 35.28 0.82 2.73
C GLN A 191 35.45 -0.43 3.60
N MET A 192 36.51 -0.47 4.41
CA MET A 192 36.80 -1.58 5.34
C MET A 192 36.68 -2.98 4.68
N ASP A 193 37.20 -3.09 3.45
CA ASP A 193 37.21 -4.30 2.61
C ASP A 193 35.86 -4.90 2.17
N HIS A 194 34.76 -4.57 2.83
CA HIS A 194 33.47 -5.22 2.65
C HIS A 194 32.29 -4.29 2.43
N PHE A 195 32.42 -3.01 2.79
CA PHE A 195 31.33 -2.03 2.77
C PHE A 195 31.52 -1.03 1.64
N ILE A 196 30.46 -0.26 1.40
CA ILE A 196 30.43 0.78 0.39
C ILE A 196 30.75 2.14 0.99
N GLN A 197 31.55 2.93 0.29
CA GLN A 197 31.62 4.38 0.45
C GLN A 197 31.39 5.03 -0.90
N TYR A 198 30.69 6.16 -0.92
CA TYR A 198 30.52 6.95 -2.14
C TYR A 198 30.25 8.41 -1.83
N ASN A 199 30.44 9.25 -2.84
CA ASN A 199 29.94 10.61 -2.89
C ASN A 199 28.94 10.76 -4.06
N SER A 200 28.29 11.90 -4.18
CA SER A 200 27.40 12.23 -5.29
C SER A 200 27.44 13.71 -5.61
N ASP A 201 26.81 14.08 -6.73
CA ASP A 201 26.67 15.45 -7.17
C ASP A 201 25.19 15.79 -7.45
N GLU A 202 24.93 17.08 -7.66
CA GLU A 202 23.58 17.62 -7.89
C GLU A 202 22.89 17.03 -9.12
N GLU A 203 23.63 16.75 -10.21
CA GLU A 203 23.06 16.21 -11.44
C GLU A 203 22.62 14.75 -11.26
N LEU A 204 23.42 13.95 -10.54
CA LEU A 204 23.00 12.60 -10.15
C LEU A 204 21.75 12.66 -9.28
N HIS A 205 21.71 13.53 -8.27
CA HIS A 205 20.52 13.67 -7.42
C HIS A 205 19.27 14.05 -8.23
N LYS A 206 19.39 15.02 -9.13
CA LYS A 206 18.27 15.44 -9.99
C LYS A 206 17.78 14.31 -10.89
N LEU A 207 18.68 13.56 -11.52
CA LEU A 207 18.32 12.42 -12.36
C LEU A 207 17.52 11.36 -11.57
N TYR A 208 18.00 11.00 -10.37
CA TYR A 208 17.31 10.01 -9.54
C TYR A 208 16.04 10.55 -8.87
N GLN A 209 15.92 11.87 -8.65
CA GLN A 209 14.66 12.50 -8.23
C GLN A 209 13.59 12.40 -9.32
N GLU A 210 13.96 12.61 -10.59
CA GLU A 210 13.07 12.43 -11.74
C GLU A 210 12.60 10.96 -11.87
N GLN A 211 13.50 10.00 -11.63
CA GLN A 211 13.16 8.57 -11.59
C GLN A 211 12.25 8.22 -10.40
N ALA A 212 12.55 8.73 -9.21
CA ALA A 212 11.77 8.50 -7.99
C ALA A 212 10.36 9.09 -8.11
N TYR A 213 10.19 10.27 -8.72
CA TYR A 213 8.89 10.86 -9.00
C TYR A 213 8.02 9.93 -9.85
N SER A 214 8.59 9.31 -10.88
CA SER A 214 7.87 8.35 -11.72
C SER A 214 7.46 7.07 -10.97
N SER A 215 8.17 6.72 -9.90
CA SER A 215 7.83 5.59 -9.03
C SER A 215 6.82 5.95 -7.94
N LEU A 216 6.74 7.22 -7.52
CA LEU A 216 5.77 7.66 -6.52
C LEU A 216 4.35 7.73 -7.12
N ILE A 217 4.21 8.23 -8.35
CA ILE A 217 2.89 8.40 -8.99
C ILE A 217 2.13 7.08 -9.19
N THR A 218 2.82 5.95 -9.14
CA THR A 218 2.23 4.62 -9.26
C THR A 218 1.80 4.06 -7.90
N SER A 219 2.14 4.70 -6.79
CA SER A 219 1.69 4.31 -5.46
C SER A 219 0.27 4.84 -5.22
N PRO A 220 -0.70 3.96 -4.94
CA PRO A 220 -2.06 4.36 -4.61
C PRO A 220 -2.14 5.27 -3.36
N GLU A 221 -1.23 5.10 -2.40
CA GLU A 221 -1.14 5.93 -1.20
C GLU A 221 -0.62 7.35 -1.48
N ALA A 222 0.06 7.58 -2.61
CA ALA A 222 0.45 8.92 -3.06
C ALA A 222 -0.77 9.78 -3.47
N ASP A 223 -1.92 9.15 -3.68
CA ASP A 223 -3.22 9.79 -3.91
C ASP A 223 -4.09 9.78 -2.64
N ALA A 224 -3.53 9.53 -1.45
CA ALA A 224 -4.34 9.47 -0.24
C ALA A 224 -5.05 10.80 0.08
N LEU A 225 -4.48 11.95 -0.26
CA LEU A 225 -5.06 13.29 -0.04
C LEU A 225 -4.72 14.22 -1.21
N PRO A 226 -5.49 15.31 -1.41
CA PRO A 226 -5.07 16.41 -2.28
C PRO A 226 -3.75 17.04 -1.81
N ASP A 227 -2.92 17.49 -2.74
CA ASP A 227 -1.56 17.97 -2.47
C ASP A 227 -1.55 19.20 -1.56
N GLU A 228 -2.57 20.05 -1.66
CA GLU A 228 -2.72 21.29 -0.91
C GLU A 228 -3.20 21.06 0.55
N SER A 229 -3.54 19.82 0.90
CA SER A 229 -4.00 19.47 2.25
C SER A 229 -2.89 19.67 3.28
N ILE A 230 -3.11 20.55 4.26
CA ILE A 230 -2.16 20.79 5.36
C ILE A 230 -2.24 19.65 6.38
N ILE A 231 -1.10 19.03 6.68
CA ILE A 231 -0.90 17.95 7.65
C ILE A 231 0.32 18.28 8.52
N GLY A 232 0.10 18.65 9.78
CA GLY A 232 1.17 19.24 10.59
C GLY A 232 1.59 20.60 10.01
N PRO A 233 2.90 20.90 9.92
CA PRO A 233 3.36 22.18 9.39
C PRO A 233 3.53 22.19 7.86
N ARG A 234 3.24 21.09 7.15
CA ARG A 234 3.47 20.93 5.71
C ARG A 234 2.21 20.49 4.99
N THR A 235 2.15 20.78 3.71
CA THR A 235 1.17 20.23 2.78
C THR A 235 1.47 18.77 2.47
N PHE A 236 0.46 17.99 2.07
CA PHE A 236 0.65 16.61 1.65
C PHE A 236 1.57 16.52 0.43
N GLY A 237 1.51 17.50 -0.48
CA GLY A 237 2.45 17.64 -1.60
C GLY A 237 3.91 17.77 -1.15
N GLU A 238 4.19 18.58 -0.12
CA GLU A 238 5.53 18.68 0.46
C GLU A 238 6.01 17.38 1.11
N TRP A 239 5.13 16.66 1.81
CA TRP A 239 5.44 15.32 2.36
C TRP A 239 5.76 14.30 1.25
N LYS A 240 5.04 14.35 0.13
CA LYS A 240 5.35 13.54 -1.05
C LYS A 240 6.71 13.89 -1.66
N MET A 241 7.05 15.18 -1.73
CA MET A 241 8.38 15.61 -2.22
C MET A 241 9.52 15.14 -1.33
N LEU A 242 9.34 15.16 -0.01
CA LEU A 242 10.31 14.57 0.93
C LEU A 242 10.48 13.06 0.68
N THR A 243 9.38 12.37 0.41
CA THR A 243 9.38 10.94 0.07
C THR A 243 10.11 10.66 -1.25
N ILE A 244 9.89 11.48 -2.28
CA ILE A 244 10.61 11.41 -3.55
C ILE A 244 12.11 11.59 -3.34
N THR A 245 12.52 12.58 -2.54
CA THR A 245 13.94 12.77 -2.18
C THR A 245 14.53 11.56 -1.47
N ALA A 246 13.78 10.94 -0.57
CA ALA A 246 14.20 9.74 0.14
C ALA A 246 14.38 8.54 -0.80
N ILE A 247 13.41 8.29 -1.67
CA ILE A 247 13.44 7.22 -2.68
C ILE A 247 14.60 7.45 -3.67
N ALA A 248 14.80 8.69 -4.13
CA ALA A 248 15.89 9.04 -5.03
C ALA A 248 17.25 8.68 -4.45
N ARG A 249 17.47 8.93 -3.15
CA ARG A 249 18.69 8.51 -2.45
C ARG A 249 18.86 7.00 -2.43
N ALA A 250 17.80 6.25 -2.13
CA ALA A 250 17.85 4.79 -2.11
C ALA A 250 18.12 4.21 -3.51
N MET A 251 17.49 4.75 -4.56
CA MET A 251 17.75 4.36 -5.94
C MET A 251 19.19 4.67 -6.36
N LEU A 252 19.71 5.86 -6.02
CA LEU A 252 21.10 6.21 -6.28
C LEU A 252 22.07 5.28 -5.52
N HIS A 253 21.77 5.00 -4.25
CA HIS A 253 22.52 4.05 -3.44
C HIS A 253 22.54 2.64 -4.07
N HIS A 254 21.40 2.14 -4.56
CA HIS A 254 21.35 0.87 -5.29
C HIS A 254 22.24 0.86 -6.52
N SER A 255 22.25 1.94 -7.31
CA SER A 255 23.11 2.01 -8.48
C SER A 255 24.59 2.01 -8.11
N PHE A 256 24.97 2.67 -7.02
CA PHE A 256 26.32 2.55 -6.46
C PHE A 256 26.65 1.13 -5.98
N ALA A 257 25.79 0.53 -5.15
CA ALA A 257 26.00 -0.79 -4.57
C ALA A 257 26.07 -1.90 -5.62
N THR A 258 25.14 -1.91 -6.58
CA THR A 258 25.12 -2.89 -7.66
C THR A 258 26.30 -2.71 -8.61
N ARG A 259 26.69 -1.47 -8.91
CA ARG A 259 27.86 -1.21 -9.75
C ARG A 259 29.15 -1.67 -9.08
N LEU A 260 29.35 -1.33 -7.81
CA LEU A 260 30.53 -1.75 -7.03
C LEU A 260 30.57 -3.27 -6.86
N GLY A 261 29.44 -3.91 -6.55
CA GLY A 261 29.33 -5.35 -6.45
C GLY A 261 29.64 -6.06 -7.77
N ALA A 262 29.13 -5.54 -8.89
CA ALA A 262 29.38 -6.12 -10.22
C ALA A 262 30.85 -6.03 -10.66
N THR A 263 31.59 -4.99 -10.26
CA THR A 263 33.01 -4.83 -10.60
C THR A 263 33.94 -5.57 -9.63
N ASN A 264 33.43 -6.10 -8.51
CA ASN A 264 34.21 -6.75 -7.46
C ASN A 264 33.56 -8.05 -6.94
N GLN A 265 32.91 -8.82 -7.83
CA GLN A 265 32.08 -9.99 -7.46
C GLN A 265 32.82 -11.05 -6.63
N GLU A 266 34.14 -11.19 -6.81
CA GLU A 266 34.95 -12.16 -6.05
C GLU A 266 35.24 -11.71 -4.60
N LYS A 267 35.14 -10.40 -4.32
CA LYS A 267 35.50 -9.80 -3.02
C LYS A 267 34.28 -9.33 -2.23
N LEU A 268 33.25 -8.81 -2.90
CA LEU A 268 32.13 -8.14 -2.26
C LEU A 268 30.84 -8.96 -2.32
N ASN A 269 30.08 -8.87 -1.24
CA ASN A 269 28.73 -9.42 -1.14
C ASN A 269 27.73 -8.26 -1.14
N LEU A 270 26.75 -8.28 -2.05
CA LEU A 270 25.71 -7.24 -2.15
C LEU A 270 24.99 -6.99 -0.82
N ARG A 271 24.83 -8.02 0.04
CA ARG A 271 24.26 -7.85 1.39
C ARG A 271 24.97 -6.80 2.22
N ASN A 272 26.28 -6.73 2.10
CA ASN A 272 27.09 -5.77 2.85
C ASN A 272 27.01 -4.36 2.28
N LEU A 273 26.51 -4.19 1.05
CA LEU A 273 26.50 -2.92 0.35
C LEU A 273 25.19 -2.16 0.52
N PHE A 274 24.04 -2.86 0.65
CA PHE A 274 22.72 -2.22 0.67
C PHE A 274 22.35 -1.53 2.00
N THR A 275 22.58 -2.19 3.13
CA THR A 275 22.18 -1.62 4.43
C THR A 275 23.28 -0.72 4.97
N VAL A 276 22.98 0.57 5.10
CA VAL A 276 23.93 1.57 5.63
C VAL A 276 23.48 2.04 7.01
N PRO A 277 24.31 1.89 8.06
CA PRO A 277 24.05 2.51 9.33
C PRO A 277 24.59 3.95 9.33
N VAL A 278 23.83 4.89 9.89
CA VAL A 278 24.16 6.33 9.89
C VAL A 278 23.87 6.96 11.24
N ARG A 279 24.55 8.06 11.58
CA ARG A 279 24.20 8.82 12.78
C ARG A 279 22.97 9.68 12.54
N TYR A 280 22.22 9.95 13.61
CA TYR A 280 21.10 10.89 13.53
C TYR A 280 21.53 12.30 13.12
N GLU A 281 22.73 12.74 13.50
CA GLU A 281 23.30 14.04 13.08
C GLU A 281 23.57 14.10 11.57
N ASP A 282 24.07 12.99 10.99
CA ASP A 282 24.32 12.89 9.55
C ASP A 282 23.01 12.90 8.78
N LEU A 283 21.97 12.21 9.28
CA LEU A 283 20.63 12.26 8.69
C LEU A 283 20.05 13.66 8.64
N ARG A 284 20.17 14.44 9.73
CA ARG A 284 19.74 15.85 9.76
C ARG A 284 20.49 16.68 8.73
N THR A 285 21.81 16.46 8.61
CA THR A 285 22.65 17.17 7.64
C THR A 285 22.20 16.87 6.21
N VAL A 286 21.94 15.60 5.89
CA VAL A 286 21.43 15.20 4.57
C VAL A 286 20.07 15.82 4.28
N TRP A 287 19.13 15.78 5.24
CA TRP A 287 17.83 16.42 5.07
C TRP A 287 17.96 17.93 4.86
N SER A 288 18.83 18.59 5.60
CA SER A 288 19.07 20.03 5.47
C SER A 288 19.57 20.39 4.07
N GLN A 289 20.59 19.67 3.58
CA GLN A 289 21.17 19.90 2.25
C GLN A 289 20.15 19.69 1.13
N GLN A 290 19.24 18.73 1.27
CA GLN A 290 18.32 18.33 0.20
C GLN A 290 17.00 19.12 0.19
N THR A 291 16.62 19.69 1.34
CA THR A 291 15.34 20.40 1.49
C THR A 291 15.54 21.91 1.63
N GLY A 292 16.76 22.35 1.93
CA GLY A 292 17.05 23.74 2.30
C GLY A 292 16.57 24.12 3.71
N ILE A 293 16.00 23.17 4.47
CA ILE A 293 15.56 23.40 5.85
C ILE A 293 16.79 23.47 6.75
N ILE A 294 16.89 24.54 7.53
CA ILE A 294 18.06 24.81 8.40
C ILE A 294 17.73 24.80 9.88
N ASP A 295 16.44 24.90 10.24
CA ASP A 295 16.03 24.87 11.63
C ASP A 295 15.93 23.42 12.14
N THR A 296 16.43 23.22 13.35
CA THR A 296 16.51 21.89 13.98
C THR A 296 15.12 21.28 14.17
N GLU A 297 14.11 22.08 14.49
CA GLU A 297 12.74 21.59 14.73
C GLU A 297 12.13 20.96 13.47
N GLY A 298 12.26 21.64 12.33
CA GLY A 298 11.79 21.16 11.03
C GLY A 298 12.51 19.89 10.57
N LEU A 299 13.82 19.79 10.82
CA LEU A 299 14.61 18.59 10.51
C LEU A 299 14.24 17.41 11.40
N ASP A 300 13.98 17.66 12.68
CA ASP A 300 13.60 16.63 13.66
C ASP A 300 12.21 16.08 13.36
N GLU A 301 11.33 16.95 12.88
CA GLU A 301 10.02 16.52 12.42
C GLU A 301 10.09 15.57 11.22
N ILE A 302 10.91 15.92 10.22
CA ILE A 302 11.13 15.06 9.05
C ILE A 302 11.74 13.74 9.50
N ALA A 303 12.79 13.78 10.33
CA ALA A 303 13.43 12.58 10.82
C ALA A 303 12.44 11.66 11.55
N ASP A 304 11.57 12.20 12.41
CA ASP A 304 10.57 11.45 13.17
C ASP A 304 9.50 10.80 12.27
N ILE A 305 9.05 11.46 11.19
CA ILE A 305 8.10 10.86 10.24
C ILE A 305 8.72 9.73 9.42
N PHE A 306 10.02 9.78 9.16
CA PHE A 306 10.72 8.77 8.33
C PHE A 306 11.42 7.69 9.17
N LEU A 307 11.25 7.68 10.50
CA LEU A 307 11.97 6.79 11.41
C LEU A 307 11.01 5.92 12.22
N LEU A 308 11.15 4.60 12.10
CA LEU A 308 10.53 3.67 13.02
C LEU A 308 11.39 3.52 14.27
N THR A 309 10.83 3.85 15.42
CA THR A 309 11.49 3.73 16.73
C THR A 309 10.94 2.55 17.54
N PRO A 310 11.65 2.10 18.59
CA PRO A 310 11.13 1.08 19.49
C PRO A 310 9.78 1.44 20.15
N ARG A 311 9.53 2.74 20.36
CA ARG A 311 8.36 3.26 21.08
C ARG A 311 7.01 2.93 20.42
N HIS A 312 6.98 2.85 19.10
CA HIS A 312 5.76 2.64 18.30
C HIS A 312 5.85 1.41 17.37
N ALA A 313 6.96 0.67 17.36
CA ALA A 313 7.10 -0.57 16.58
C ALA A 313 6.00 -1.61 16.86
N LYS A 314 5.49 -1.66 18.09
CA LYS A 314 4.38 -2.56 18.47
C LYS A 314 3.07 -2.24 17.74
N GLU A 315 2.78 -0.96 17.50
CA GLU A 315 1.55 -0.54 16.81
C GLU A 315 1.55 -1.04 15.36
N TYR A 316 2.71 -1.03 14.72
CA TYR A 316 2.93 -1.52 13.36
C TYR A 316 2.70 -3.02 13.21
N TYR A 317 3.16 -3.82 14.18
CA TYR A 317 2.96 -5.27 14.16
C TYR A 317 1.50 -5.71 14.36
N SER A 318 0.72 -4.91 15.11
CA SER A 318 -0.64 -5.29 15.51
C SER A 318 -1.65 -5.35 14.37
N ASN A 319 -1.35 -4.76 13.21
CA ASN A 319 -2.29 -4.61 12.11
C ASN A 319 -2.14 -5.64 10.97
N TYR A 320 -1.28 -6.65 11.10
CA TYR A 320 -0.95 -7.67 10.06
C TYR A 320 -0.37 -7.10 8.74
N ASP A 321 -0.49 -5.80 8.56
CA ASP A 321 0.19 -4.99 7.59
C ASP A 321 1.31 -4.28 8.33
N SER A 322 2.55 -4.56 7.97
CA SER A 322 3.69 -3.81 8.49
C SER A 322 4.16 -2.89 7.38
N PRO A 323 3.75 -1.61 7.39
CA PRO A 323 4.34 -0.63 6.48
C PRO A 323 5.86 -0.71 6.63
N LEU A 324 6.55 -0.91 5.51
CA LEU A 324 8.00 -1.09 5.51
C LEU A 324 8.67 0.26 5.87
N PRO A 325 9.40 0.36 6.99
CA PRO A 325 9.97 1.64 7.42
C PRO A 325 11.08 2.12 6.49
N TYR A 326 11.13 3.44 6.26
CA TYR A 326 12.24 4.07 5.53
C TYR A 326 13.54 3.99 6.32
N ASN A 327 13.48 4.28 7.62
CA ASN A 327 14.61 4.22 8.53
C ASN A 327 14.22 3.49 9.81
N ILE A 328 15.17 2.80 10.42
CA ILE A 328 14.96 2.04 11.64
C ILE A 328 15.87 2.60 12.73
N GLY A 329 15.30 2.98 13.87
CA GLY A 329 16.07 3.42 15.03
C GLY A 329 16.97 2.30 15.55
N PHE A 330 18.24 2.63 15.79
CA PHE A 330 19.27 1.64 16.09
C PHE A 330 20.14 2.10 17.27
N GLY A 331 19.62 1.89 18.48
CA GLY A 331 20.23 2.39 19.71
C GLY A 331 20.13 3.91 19.83
N ARG A 332 21.02 4.53 20.61
CA ARG A 332 20.90 5.94 21.00
C ARG A 332 21.30 6.95 19.91
N TYR A 333 22.29 6.62 19.08
CA TYR A 333 22.92 7.59 18.17
C TYR A 333 22.76 7.27 16.69
N PHE A 334 22.26 6.08 16.35
CA PHE A 334 22.27 5.58 14.99
C PHE A 334 20.88 5.20 14.48
N ALA A 335 20.74 5.24 13.16
CA ALA A 335 19.65 4.62 12.42
C ALA A 335 20.22 3.66 11.39
N LEU A 336 19.46 2.62 11.05
CA LEU A 336 19.68 1.86 9.82
C LEU A 336 18.86 2.48 8.69
N LEU A 337 19.47 2.56 7.51
CA LEU A 337 18.81 2.95 6.25
C LEU A 337 18.52 1.68 5.44
N PRO A 338 17.45 0.94 5.75
CA PRO A 338 17.04 -0.19 4.92
C PRO A 338 16.64 0.32 3.54
N GLN A 339 17.03 -0.42 2.51
CA GLN A 339 16.59 -0.17 1.15
C GLN A 339 15.15 -0.62 0.92
N PHE A 340 14.71 -1.69 1.57
CA PHE A 340 13.39 -2.29 1.33
C PHE A 340 12.22 -1.31 1.57
N GLY A 341 12.35 -0.37 2.52
CA GLY A 341 11.34 0.67 2.80
C GLY A 341 11.17 1.67 1.66
N TYR A 342 12.22 1.87 0.86
CA TYR A 342 12.21 2.81 -0.27
C TYR A 342 11.82 2.18 -1.60
N ILE A 343 11.84 0.85 -1.74
CA ILE A 343 11.51 0.16 -3.00
C ILE A 343 10.24 -0.70 -2.93
N GLY A 344 9.85 -1.16 -1.74
CA GLY A 344 8.75 -2.11 -1.57
C GLY A 344 7.38 -1.46 -1.35
N ASN A 345 7.31 -0.36 -0.59
CA ASN A 345 6.04 0.30 -0.29
C ASN A 345 6.21 1.79 0.05
N THR A 346 6.43 2.58 -0.99
CA THR A 346 6.99 3.93 -0.94
C THR A 346 6.13 5.01 -0.32
N CYS A 347 4.83 4.84 -0.10
CA CYS A 347 3.99 5.85 0.57
C CYS A 347 3.17 5.31 1.74
N THR A 348 3.05 3.99 1.91
CA THR A 348 2.24 3.44 3.01
C THR A 348 2.82 3.80 4.37
N PHE A 349 4.15 3.74 4.53
CA PHE A 349 4.78 4.15 5.79
C PHE A 349 4.56 5.63 6.08
N LEU A 350 4.77 6.51 5.08
CA LEU A 350 4.49 7.94 5.20
C LEU A 350 3.06 8.20 5.67
N VAL A 351 2.07 7.65 4.96
CA VAL A 351 0.65 7.87 5.27
C VAL A 351 0.31 7.34 6.66
N THR A 352 0.90 6.22 7.07
CA THR A 352 0.71 5.66 8.41
C THR A 352 1.26 6.60 9.48
N GLU A 353 2.48 7.11 9.31
CA GLU A 353 3.10 8.04 10.27
C GLU A 353 2.39 9.40 10.33
N LEU A 354 1.96 9.93 9.18
CA LEU A 354 1.17 11.17 9.14
C LEU A 354 -0.15 11.01 9.88
N LYS A 355 -0.85 9.87 9.74
CA LYS A 355 -2.08 9.59 10.50
C LYS A 355 -1.82 9.45 11.99
N ARG A 356 -0.74 8.76 12.37
CA ARG A 356 -0.36 8.54 13.77
C ARG A 356 -0.03 9.86 14.46
N LYS A 357 0.75 10.72 13.80
CA LYS A 357 1.26 11.97 14.39
C LYS A 357 0.27 13.14 14.25
N TYR A 358 -0.39 13.28 13.11
CA TYR A 358 -1.24 14.44 12.76
C TYR A 358 -2.70 14.04 12.50
N ARG A 359 -3.27 13.21 13.37
CA ARG A 359 -4.60 12.62 13.18
C ARG A 359 -5.70 13.65 12.89
N LYS A 360 -5.71 14.77 13.62
CA LYS A 360 -6.74 15.82 13.47
C LYS A 360 -6.68 16.49 12.10
N ASP A 361 -5.47 16.77 11.61
CA ASP A 361 -5.28 17.39 10.31
C ASP A 361 -5.62 16.40 9.19
N TRP A 362 -5.25 15.14 9.37
CA TRP A 362 -5.64 14.05 8.47
C TRP A 362 -7.17 13.96 8.31
N ASP A 363 -7.90 13.87 9.43
CA ASP A 363 -9.36 13.77 9.40
C ASP A 363 -10.01 15.03 8.76
N LYS A 364 -9.39 16.21 8.91
CA LYS A 364 -9.84 17.43 8.23
C LYS A 364 -9.58 17.38 6.72
N ALA A 365 -8.40 16.93 6.31
CA ALA A 365 -7.99 16.83 4.91
C ALA A 365 -8.84 15.82 4.11
N VAL A 366 -9.29 14.74 4.76
CA VAL A 366 -10.22 13.75 4.18
C VAL A 366 -11.49 14.41 3.60
N ASN A 367 -11.96 15.53 4.17
CA ASN A 367 -13.14 16.25 3.67
C ASN A 367 -12.95 16.85 2.26
N GLN A 368 -11.71 16.96 1.77
CA GLN A 368 -11.41 17.50 0.45
C GLN A 368 -11.42 16.43 -0.65
N ARG A 369 -11.45 15.14 -0.27
CA ARG A 369 -11.40 14.00 -1.19
C ARG A 369 -12.56 13.99 -2.18
N GLU A 370 -13.78 14.28 -1.73
CA GLU A 370 -14.97 14.23 -2.58
C GLU A 370 -14.85 15.17 -3.78
N ALA A 371 -14.49 16.43 -3.54
CA ALA A 371 -14.30 17.43 -4.60
C ALA A 371 -13.24 16.99 -5.62
N LYS A 372 -12.12 16.44 -5.15
CA LYS A 372 -11.09 15.88 -6.03
C LYS A 372 -11.61 14.68 -6.84
N PHE A 373 -12.40 13.81 -6.22
CA PHE A 373 -12.95 12.65 -6.91
C PHE A 373 -14.01 13.02 -7.96
N GLN A 374 -14.84 14.03 -7.68
CA GLN A 374 -15.77 14.61 -8.65
C GLN A 374 -15.02 15.15 -9.87
N GLN A 375 -13.94 15.91 -9.66
CA GLN A 375 -13.10 16.42 -10.75
C GLN A 375 -12.56 15.31 -11.64
N ASP A 376 -12.05 14.23 -11.05
CA ASP A 376 -11.51 13.09 -11.80
C ASP A 376 -12.61 12.38 -12.60
N LEU A 377 -13.78 12.14 -11.99
CA LEU A 377 -14.95 11.55 -12.67
C LEU A 377 -15.36 12.37 -13.90
N TYR A 378 -15.46 13.69 -13.72
CA TYR A 378 -15.85 14.61 -14.78
C TYR A 378 -14.77 14.82 -15.86
N ALA A 379 -13.50 14.57 -15.54
CA ALA A 379 -12.41 14.57 -16.51
C ALA A 379 -12.41 13.30 -17.37
N LEU A 380 -12.75 12.14 -16.79
CA LEU A 380 -12.91 10.88 -17.54
C LEU A 380 -14.07 10.92 -18.54
N LEU A 381 -15.13 11.67 -18.21
CA LEU A 381 -16.37 11.74 -18.96
C LEU A 381 -16.67 13.19 -19.39
N PRO A 382 -15.96 13.73 -20.40
CA PRO A 382 -16.08 15.13 -20.78
C PRO A 382 -17.29 15.44 -21.67
N GLU A 383 -17.64 16.72 -21.73
CA GLU A 383 -18.58 17.30 -22.70
C GLU A 383 -18.07 17.16 -24.16
N PRO A 384 -18.95 17.22 -25.18
CA PRO A 384 -20.40 17.51 -25.11
C PRO A 384 -21.26 16.29 -24.81
N ARG A 385 -20.70 15.08 -24.85
CA ARG A 385 -21.47 13.84 -24.68
C ARG A 385 -22.05 13.73 -23.27
N TYR A 386 -21.20 13.92 -22.27
CA TYR A 386 -21.57 13.83 -20.87
C TYR A 386 -21.80 15.22 -20.30
N VAL A 387 -23.05 15.56 -20.03
CA VAL A 387 -23.42 16.85 -19.44
C VAL A 387 -23.41 16.72 -17.93
N ARG A 388 -22.71 17.63 -17.27
CA ARG A 388 -22.57 17.67 -15.81
C ARG A 388 -23.82 18.30 -15.19
N GLY A 389 -24.39 17.62 -14.20
CA GLY A 389 -25.45 18.19 -13.36
C GLY A 389 -24.89 19.00 -12.20
N ARG A 390 -25.78 19.38 -11.29
CA ARG A 390 -25.42 19.99 -10.01
C ARG A 390 -24.68 18.98 -9.12
N GLU A 391 -23.60 19.41 -8.48
CA GLU A 391 -22.87 18.65 -7.46
C GLU A 391 -23.60 18.66 -6.11
N ASN A 392 -23.45 17.60 -5.32
CA ASN A 392 -23.94 17.50 -3.93
C ASN A 392 -25.43 17.86 -3.78
N VAL A 393 -26.27 17.20 -4.59
CA VAL A 393 -27.73 17.43 -4.59
C VAL A 393 -28.33 16.84 -3.32
N THR A 394 -28.73 17.69 -2.37
CA THR A 394 -29.35 17.26 -1.12
C THR A 394 -30.80 16.79 -1.32
N LEU A 395 -31.09 15.56 -0.90
CA LEU A 395 -32.44 14.99 -0.85
C LEU A 395 -33.02 15.25 0.54
N ARG A 396 -34.23 15.78 0.60
CA ARG A 396 -34.97 15.98 1.86
C ARG A 396 -36.07 14.95 1.99
N SER A 397 -36.21 14.42 3.20
CA SER A 397 -37.32 13.55 3.56
C SER A 397 -38.63 14.34 3.69
N SER A 398 -39.76 13.64 3.81
CA SER A 398 -41.10 14.24 3.92
C SER A 398 -41.26 15.19 5.12
N ASN A 399 -40.45 15.04 6.17
CA ASN A 399 -40.44 15.93 7.34
C ASN A 399 -39.49 17.13 7.18
N GLY A 400 -38.86 17.31 6.02
CA GLY A 400 -37.95 18.41 5.71
C GLY A 400 -36.49 18.20 6.14
N ALA A 401 -36.17 17.14 6.89
CA ALA A 401 -34.79 16.81 7.25
C ALA A 401 -34.01 16.25 6.05
N THR A 402 -32.70 16.52 5.99
CA THR A 402 -31.79 15.92 5.00
C THR A 402 -31.82 14.40 5.14
N ALA A 403 -32.22 13.71 4.07
CA ALA A 403 -32.27 12.26 3.99
C ALA A 403 -30.93 11.68 3.56
N THR A 404 -30.37 12.23 2.47
CA THR A 404 -29.07 11.89 1.86
C THR A 404 -28.72 12.95 0.81
N ASP A 405 -27.58 12.82 0.15
CA ASP A 405 -27.13 13.60 -0.99
C ASP A 405 -26.73 12.73 -2.19
N ILE A 406 -26.68 13.33 -3.38
CA ILE A 406 -26.07 12.75 -4.59
C ILE A 406 -24.81 13.53 -4.87
N ASP A 407 -23.66 12.87 -4.80
CA ASP A 407 -22.35 13.51 -4.87
C ASP A 407 -22.08 14.03 -6.30
N ALA A 408 -22.34 13.21 -7.32
CA ALA A 408 -22.15 13.61 -8.72
C ALA A 408 -23.28 13.16 -9.64
N VAL A 409 -23.48 13.93 -10.72
CA VAL A 409 -24.58 13.76 -11.68
C VAL A 409 -24.04 13.89 -13.09
N LEU A 410 -24.31 12.89 -13.94
CA LEU A 410 -23.97 12.90 -15.36
C LEU A 410 -25.14 12.48 -16.23
N LEU A 411 -25.36 13.21 -17.32
CA LEU A 411 -26.29 12.83 -18.38
C LEU A 411 -25.49 12.44 -19.62
N ASP A 412 -25.58 11.18 -20.06
CA ASP A 412 -25.11 10.77 -21.38
C ASP A 412 -26.18 11.11 -22.41
N THR A 413 -25.93 12.19 -23.16
CA THR A 413 -26.86 12.72 -24.16
C THR A 413 -27.00 11.80 -25.38
N THR A 414 -26.04 10.90 -25.61
CA THR A 414 -26.09 9.93 -26.70
C THR A 414 -26.88 8.69 -26.31
N ALA A 415 -26.64 8.16 -25.11
CA ALA A 415 -27.34 6.98 -24.61
C ALA A 415 -28.72 7.29 -23.99
N ASN A 416 -29.06 8.57 -23.84
CA ASN A 416 -30.25 9.05 -23.14
C ASN A 416 -30.40 8.44 -21.73
N CYS A 417 -29.30 8.43 -20.98
CA CYS A 417 -29.19 7.81 -19.66
C CYS A 417 -28.64 8.80 -18.63
N LEU A 418 -29.27 8.83 -17.45
CA LEU A 418 -28.88 9.65 -16.32
C LEU A 418 -28.17 8.80 -15.27
N TYR A 419 -26.96 9.20 -14.91
CA TYR A 419 -26.12 8.51 -13.93
C TYR A 419 -26.00 9.35 -12.67
N LEU A 420 -26.32 8.73 -11.53
CA LEU A 420 -26.22 9.34 -10.21
C LEU A 420 -25.18 8.57 -9.40
N PHE A 421 -24.26 9.29 -8.77
CA PHE A 421 -23.11 8.71 -8.09
C PHE A 421 -23.13 9.02 -6.61
N GLN A 422 -22.87 7.98 -5.81
CA GLN A 422 -22.26 8.11 -4.50
C GLN A 422 -20.78 7.79 -4.63
N LEU A 423 -19.92 8.73 -4.25
CA LEU A 423 -18.49 8.63 -4.22
C LEU A 423 -18.03 8.19 -2.81
N LYS A 424 -17.10 7.24 -2.74
CA LYS A 424 -16.49 6.78 -1.48
C LYS A 424 -14.97 6.72 -1.61
N TRP A 425 -14.28 7.47 -0.77
CA TRP A 425 -12.81 7.51 -0.76
C TRP A 425 -12.26 7.18 0.62
N PHE A 426 -12.26 5.90 0.96
CA PHE A 426 -11.56 5.40 2.13
C PHE A 426 -10.08 5.15 1.84
N ASP A 427 -9.29 5.18 2.91
CA ASP A 427 -7.89 4.76 2.87
C ASP A 427 -7.76 3.31 2.46
N ILE A 428 -6.63 2.99 1.85
CA ILE A 428 -6.18 1.62 1.62
C ILE A 428 -5.94 0.96 2.97
N PHE A 429 -6.44 -0.27 3.11
CA PHE A 429 -6.43 -1.04 4.36
C PHE A 429 -5.40 -2.18 4.34
N GLY A 430 -4.76 -2.41 3.19
CA GLY A 430 -3.81 -3.49 2.92
C GLY A 430 -4.16 -4.82 3.60
N LEU A 431 -3.31 -5.28 4.52
CA LEU A 431 -3.52 -6.57 5.21
C LEU A 431 -4.33 -6.47 6.51
N GLY A 432 -4.73 -5.27 6.94
CA GLY A 432 -5.45 -5.03 8.19
C GLY A 432 -6.91 -5.47 8.17
N LEU A 433 -7.23 -6.55 8.90
CA LEU A 433 -8.57 -7.13 8.93
C LEU A 433 -9.63 -6.23 9.58
N ARG A 434 -9.27 -5.51 10.65
CA ARG A 434 -10.17 -4.55 11.30
C ARG A 434 -10.50 -3.37 10.39
N GLU A 435 -9.48 -2.83 9.72
CA GLU A 435 -9.64 -1.73 8.79
C GLU A 435 -10.47 -2.16 7.58
N ARG A 436 -10.17 -3.34 7.02
CA ARG A 436 -10.96 -3.99 5.97
C ARG A 436 -12.44 -4.06 6.36
N GLN A 437 -12.77 -4.61 7.52
CA GLN A 437 -14.15 -4.72 7.98
C GLN A 437 -14.81 -3.35 8.18
N SER A 438 -14.06 -2.38 8.70
CA SER A 438 -14.53 -1.00 8.83
C SER A 438 -14.87 -0.38 7.47
N LYS A 439 -14.03 -0.60 6.44
CA LYS A 439 -14.28 -0.09 5.08
C LYS A 439 -15.50 -0.77 4.46
N LEU A 440 -15.61 -2.10 4.55
CA LEU A 440 -16.78 -2.83 4.08
C LEU A 440 -18.07 -2.32 4.75
N THR A 441 -18.08 -2.21 6.08
CA THR A 441 -19.24 -1.73 6.84
C THR A 441 -19.62 -0.30 6.44
N ASN A 442 -18.63 0.58 6.22
CA ASN A 442 -18.87 1.94 5.76
C ASN A 442 -19.37 2.00 4.31
N LEU A 443 -18.88 1.11 3.44
CA LEU A 443 -19.33 0.98 2.06
C LEU A 443 -20.80 0.52 2.01
N LEU A 444 -21.16 -0.49 2.80
CA LEU A 444 -22.53 -1.02 2.88
C LEU A 444 -23.57 -0.02 3.38
N LYS A 445 -23.16 1.07 4.05
CA LYS A 445 -24.07 2.20 4.35
C LYS A 445 -24.68 2.81 3.08
N ALA A 446 -24.02 2.66 1.92
CA ALA A 446 -24.55 3.11 0.64
C ALA A 446 -25.80 2.32 0.18
N ASN A 447 -26.11 1.14 0.76
CA ASN A 447 -27.40 0.49 0.50
C ASN A 447 -28.57 1.41 0.86
N LYS A 448 -28.49 2.10 2.01
CA LYS A 448 -29.49 3.09 2.43
C LYS A 448 -29.58 4.26 1.44
N TRP A 449 -28.44 4.68 0.89
CA TRP A 449 -28.40 5.70 -0.16
C TRP A 449 -29.13 5.21 -1.42
N VAL A 450 -28.86 3.98 -1.88
CA VAL A 450 -29.53 3.36 -3.02
C VAL A 450 -31.05 3.32 -2.82
N ASP A 451 -31.50 2.89 -1.63
CA ASP A 451 -32.92 2.92 -1.25
C ASP A 451 -33.55 4.30 -1.38
N GLN A 452 -32.92 5.31 -0.75
CA GLN A 452 -33.44 6.66 -0.67
C GLN A 452 -33.46 7.35 -2.04
N VAL A 453 -32.39 7.20 -2.83
CA VAL A 453 -32.31 7.78 -4.17
C VAL A 453 -33.25 7.08 -5.13
N SER A 454 -33.34 5.75 -5.10
CA SER A 454 -34.29 5.00 -5.95
C SER A 454 -35.73 5.42 -5.67
N SER A 455 -36.11 5.51 -4.39
CA SER A 455 -37.44 5.98 -3.99
C SER A 455 -37.67 7.41 -4.47
N TRP A 456 -36.72 8.31 -4.24
CA TRP A 456 -36.82 9.71 -4.66
C TRP A 456 -37.02 9.85 -6.18
N VAL A 457 -36.19 9.17 -6.98
CA VAL A 457 -36.29 9.15 -8.45
C VAL A 457 -37.65 8.62 -8.90
N SER A 458 -38.16 7.55 -8.28
CA SER A 458 -39.45 6.95 -8.65
C SER A 458 -40.67 7.83 -8.38
N THR A 459 -40.55 8.83 -7.51
CA THR A 459 -41.66 9.71 -7.10
C THR A 459 -41.74 11.02 -7.87
N LEU A 460 -40.66 11.43 -8.54
CA LEU A 460 -40.58 12.73 -9.22
C LEU A 460 -40.89 12.61 -10.72
N PRO A 461 -41.71 13.51 -11.28
CA PRO A 461 -41.79 13.65 -12.73
C PRO A 461 -40.43 14.02 -13.34
N GLN A 462 -40.10 13.50 -14.52
CA GLN A 462 -38.80 13.72 -15.17
C GLN A 462 -38.39 15.20 -15.25
N ARG A 463 -39.32 16.09 -15.58
CA ARG A 463 -39.04 17.54 -15.64
C ARG A 463 -38.57 18.09 -14.29
N GLU A 464 -39.22 17.68 -13.20
CA GLU A 464 -38.87 18.12 -11.84
C GLU A 464 -37.52 17.53 -11.42
N LEU A 465 -37.27 16.26 -11.77
CA LEU A 465 -35.97 15.61 -11.55
C LEU A 465 -34.84 16.40 -12.23
N PHE A 466 -34.99 16.74 -13.51
CA PHE A 466 -33.99 17.51 -14.26
C PHE A 466 -33.78 18.92 -13.71
N ILE A 467 -34.83 19.59 -13.23
CA ILE A 467 -34.69 20.90 -12.57
C ILE A 467 -33.85 20.77 -11.29
N ARG A 468 -34.13 19.77 -10.44
CA ARG A 468 -33.40 19.57 -9.18
C ARG A 468 -31.94 19.18 -9.39
N LEU A 469 -31.67 18.44 -10.45
CA LEU A 469 -30.33 18.03 -10.85
C LEU A 469 -29.58 19.11 -11.65
N GLY A 470 -30.19 20.27 -11.92
CA GLY A 470 -29.55 21.37 -12.67
C GLY A 470 -29.42 21.12 -14.17
N LEU A 471 -30.19 20.19 -14.72
CA LEU A 471 -30.13 19.73 -16.12
C LEU A 471 -31.31 20.23 -16.96
N GLN A 472 -32.09 21.21 -16.50
CA GLN A 472 -33.34 21.65 -17.16
C GLN A 472 -33.19 22.07 -18.63
N LYS A 473 -32.00 22.53 -19.05
CA LYS A 473 -31.72 22.91 -20.45
C LYS A 473 -31.48 21.70 -21.37
N HIS A 474 -31.28 20.53 -20.79
CA HIS A 474 -30.96 19.27 -21.46
C HIS A 474 -32.08 18.23 -21.28
N LEU A 475 -33.29 18.66 -20.91
CA LEU A 475 -34.45 17.77 -20.77
C LEU A 475 -34.77 17.10 -22.12
N PRO A 476 -34.64 15.77 -22.25
CA PRO A 476 -34.96 15.09 -23.49
C PRO A 476 -36.46 14.89 -23.66
N ALA A 477 -36.88 14.66 -24.91
CA ALA A 477 -38.28 14.40 -25.26
C ALA A 477 -38.76 13.02 -24.81
N THR A 478 -37.84 12.07 -24.67
CA THR A 478 -38.10 10.69 -24.24
C THR A 478 -37.82 10.51 -22.76
N THR A 479 -38.38 9.44 -22.18
CA THR A 479 -38.07 9.05 -20.80
C THR A 479 -36.59 8.65 -20.69
N VAL A 480 -35.93 9.13 -19.65
CA VAL A 480 -34.52 8.82 -19.36
C VAL A 480 -34.45 7.69 -18.35
N GLU A 481 -33.61 6.71 -18.63
CA GLU A 481 -33.29 5.68 -17.65
C GLU A 481 -32.29 6.22 -16.62
N VAL A 482 -32.50 5.88 -15.35
CA VAL A 482 -31.63 6.31 -14.26
C VAL A 482 -30.79 5.13 -13.78
N ARG A 483 -29.48 5.35 -13.66
CA ARG A 483 -28.50 4.36 -13.22
C ARG A 483 -27.76 4.88 -12.00
N LEU A 484 -27.66 4.03 -10.99
CA LEU A 484 -26.98 4.36 -9.73
C LEU A 484 -25.60 3.72 -9.70
N PHE A 485 -24.61 4.50 -9.31
CA PHE A 485 -23.25 4.05 -9.06
C PHE A 485 -22.87 4.29 -7.60
N VAL A 486 -22.34 3.26 -6.95
CA VAL A 486 -21.52 3.41 -5.74
C VAL A 486 -20.07 3.23 -6.18
N LEU A 487 -19.41 4.37 -6.39
CA LEU A 487 -18.07 4.45 -6.95
C LEU A 487 -17.06 4.67 -5.83
N THR A 488 -16.16 3.70 -5.65
CA THR A 488 -15.07 3.80 -4.66
C THR A 488 -13.77 4.23 -5.32
N ARG A 489 -12.86 4.90 -4.59
CA ARG A 489 -11.56 5.28 -5.16
C ARG A 489 -10.66 4.07 -5.43
N ASN A 490 -10.54 3.15 -4.47
CA ASN A 490 -9.50 2.11 -4.53
C ASN A 490 -10.04 0.68 -4.64
N SER A 491 -11.13 0.34 -3.93
CA SER A 491 -11.60 -1.06 -3.87
C SER A 491 -13.11 -1.13 -3.59
N ALA A 492 -13.91 -1.71 -4.47
CA ALA A 492 -15.34 -1.92 -4.22
C ALA A 492 -15.66 -3.39 -3.88
N ARG A 493 -14.72 -4.31 -4.09
CA ARG A 493 -14.92 -5.74 -3.93
C ARG A 493 -14.27 -6.22 -2.64
N PHE A 494 -15.05 -6.93 -1.85
CA PHE A 494 -14.60 -7.51 -0.59
C PHE A 494 -14.96 -8.99 -0.60
N SER A 495 -14.00 -9.85 -0.24
CA SER A 495 -14.25 -11.28 -0.05
C SER A 495 -15.29 -11.56 1.04
N GLY A 496 -15.94 -12.71 0.93
CA GLY A 496 -16.90 -13.19 1.92
C GLY A 496 -18.32 -12.63 1.73
N PRO A 497 -19.22 -12.92 2.67
CA PRO A 497 -20.62 -12.57 2.55
C PRO A 497 -20.83 -11.06 2.70
N HIS A 498 -21.45 -10.44 1.69
CA HIS A 498 -21.93 -9.06 1.73
C HIS A 498 -23.25 -8.93 0.96
N ASN A 499 -23.96 -7.83 1.20
CA ASN A 499 -25.30 -7.59 0.68
C ASN A 499 -25.39 -6.29 -0.12
N TYR A 500 -24.60 -6.19 -1.19
CA TYR A 500 -24.68 -5.06 -2.11
C TYR A 500 -26.07 -4.96 -2.74
N ASP A 501 -26.63 -3.75 -2.75
CA ASP A 501 -27.92 -3.50 -3.39
C ASP A 501 -27.80 -3.59 -4.92
N GLU A 502 -28.52 -4.54 -5.52
CA GLU A 502 -28.46 -4.86 -6.95
C GLU A 502 -28.99 -3.73 -7.86
N ARG A 503 -29.67 -2.71 -7.32
CA ARG A 503 -30.13 -1.55 -8.11
C ARG A 503 -28.99 -0.61 -8.47
N ALA A 504 -27.83 -0.74 -7.83
CA ALA A 504 -26.64 0.06 -8.12
C ALA A 504 -25.47 -0.79 -8.64
N ALA A 505 -24.59 -0.15 -9.40
CA ALA A 505 -23.29 -0.69 -9.76
C ALA A 505 -22.25 -0.33 -8.68
N TRP A 506 -21.65 -1.34 -8.07
CA TRP A 506 -20.60 -1.20 -7.06
C TRP A 506 -19.24 -1.40 -7.74
N ILE A 507 -18.47 -0.34 -7.87
CA ILE A 507 -17.28 -0.35 -8.73
C ILE A 507 -16.16 0.51 -8.17
N ALA A 508 -14.91 0.07 -8.32
CA ALA A 508 -13.73 0.87 -8.01
C ALA A 508 -13.33 1.76 -9.20
N TRP A 509 -12.72 2.91 -8.93
CA TRP A 509 -12.27 3.85 -9.95
C TRP A 509 -11.38 3.22 -11.03
N PRO A 510 -10.34 2.41 -10.71
CA PRO A 510 -9.51 1.76 -11.73
C PRO A 510 -10.33 0.90 -12.70
N ARG A 511 -11.30 0.13 -12.18
CA ARG A 511 -12.23 -0.68 -12.98
C ARG A 511 -13.09 0.20 -13.89
N LEU A 512 -13.65 1.29 -13.36
CA LEU A 512 -14.48 2.20 -14.17
C LEU A 512 -13.68 2.81 -15.31
N VAL A 513 -12.49 3.33 -15.02
CA VAL A 513 -11.57 3.88 -16.04
C VAL A 513 -11.31 2.83 -17.11
N ARG A 514 -10.94 1.60 -16.70
CA ARG A 514 -10.68 0.49 -17.62
C ARG A 514 -11.85 0.22 -18.55
N LEU A 515 -13.04 -0.01 -17.99
CA LEU A 515 -14.22 -0.36 -18.77
C LEU A 515 -14.61 0.75 -19.75
N VAL A 516 -14.51 2.02 -19.33
CA VAL A 516 -14.81 3.17 -20.19
C VAL A 516 -13.77 3.34 -21.30
N THR A 517 -12.47 3.15 -21.00
CA THR A 517 -11.39 3.24 -21.99
C THR A 517 -11.47 2.10 -23.01
N GLU A 518 -11.60 0.85 -22.55
CA GLU A 518 -11.71 -0.34 -23.42
C GLU A 518 -12.99 -0.31 -24.27
N SER A 519 -14.07 0.29 -23.74
CA SER A 519 -15.35 0.43 -24.45
C SER A 519 -15.51 1.77 -25.15
N SER A 520 -14.45 2.55 -25.37
CA SER A 520 -14.56 3.93 -25.90
C SER A 520 -15.26 4.04 -27.25
N THR A 521 -15.28 2.95 -28.04
CA THR A 521 -16.01 2.84 -29.31
C THR A 521 -17.45 2.34 -29.16
N HIS A 522 -17.85 1.87 -27.97
CA HIS A 522 -19.21 1.42 -27.67
C HIS A 522 -20.18 2.63 -27.68
N PRO A 523 -21.41 2.47 -28.20
CA PRO A 523 -22.40 3.55 -28.23
C PRO A 523 -22.80 4.04 -26.84
N ALA A 524 -22.59 3.26 -25.78
CA ALA A 524 -22.87 3.62 -24.38
C ALA A 524 -21.84 2.97 -23.42
N PRO A 525 -20.63 3.52 -23.27
CA PRO A 525 -19.55 2.86 -22.52
C PRO A 525 -19.83 2.87 -21.00
N LEU A 526 -20.46 3.94 -20.49
CA LEU A 526 -20.82 4.02 -19.07
C LEU A 526 -21.96 3.05 -18.70
N GLU A 527 -22.91 2.83 -19.61
CA GLU A 527 -23.95 1.80 -19.44
C GLU A 527 -23.34 0.40 -19.46
N GLY A 528 -22.41 0.13 -20.38
CA GLY A 528 -21.66 -1.12 -20.41
C GLY A 528 -20.88 -1.37 -19.11
N ALA A 529 -20.25 -0.32 -18.56
CA ALA A 529 -19.58 -0.39 -17.27
C ALA A 529 -20.56 -0.67 -16.12
N TRP A 530 -21.75 -0.05 -16.13
CA TRP A 530 -22.80 -0.30 -15.14
C TRP A 530 -23.28 -1.75 -15.17
N LEU A 531 -23.55 -2.30 -16.36
CA LEU A 531 -23.95 -3.70 -16.53
C LEU A 531 -22.85 -4.67 -16.07
N SER A 532 -21.60 -4.45 -16.53
CA SER A 532 -20.47 -5.32 -16.18
C SER A 532 -20.16 -5.33 -14.68
N ALA A 533 -20.33 -4.21 -13.99
CA ALA A 533 -20.17 -4.12 -12.55
C ALA A 533 -21.17 -4.98 -11.79
N LYS A 534 -22.38 -5.15 -12.32
CA LYS A 534 -23.44 -5.95 -11.71
C LYS A 534 -23.30 -7.45 -11.95
N GLU A 535 -22.73 -7.87 -13.08
CA GLU A 535 -22.64 -9.28 -13.49
C GLU A 535 -21.73 -10.17 -12.61
N ASN A 536 -20.96 -9.61 -11.66
CA ASN A 536 -19.92 -10.35 -10.94
C ASN A 536 -19.96 -10.22 -9.41
N ILE A 537 -21.00 -9.62 -8.83
CA ILE A 537 -21.06 -9.37 -7.37
C ILE A 537 -21.32 -10.65 -6.55
N HIS A 538 -21.97 -11.66 -7.15
CA HIS A 538 -22.42 -12.88 -6.46
C HIS A 538 -21.82 -14.16 -7.05
N GLN A 539 -20.51 -14.21 -7.31
CA GLN A 539 -19.87 -15.46 -7.73
C GLN A 539 -19.72 -16.42 -6.54
N GLU A 540 -20.29 -17.62 -6.66
CA GLU A 540 -20.04 -18.72 -5.72
C GLU A 540 -18.57 -19.14 -5.76
N TYR A 541 -17.94 -19.22 -4.59
CA TYR A 541 -16.60 -19.77 -4.46
C TYR A 541 -16.67 -21.31 -4.45
N ARG A 542 -15.81 -21.94 -5.26
CA ARG A 542 -15.57 -23.38 -5.21
C ARG A 542 -14.13 -23.59 -4.76
N PRO A 543 -13.90 -24.17 -3.57
CA PRO A 543 -12.56 -24.52 -3.11
C PRO A 543 -11.84 -25.38 -4.14
N SER A 544 -10.54 -25.17 -4.32
CA SER A 544 -9.70 -26.00 -5.20
C SER A 544 -9.48 -27.40 -4.60
N GLY A 545 -9.55 -27.49 -3.28
CA GLY A 545 -9.20 -28.68 -2.51
C GLY A 545 -7.69 -28.90 -2.38
N GLU A 546 -6.87 -27.95 -2.86
CA GLU A 546 -5.42 -28.00 -2.71
C GLU A 546 -5.04 -27.79 -1.24
N CYS A 547 -4.08 -28.57 -0.75
CA CYS A 547 -3.61 -28.50 0.63
C CYS A 547 -2.13 -28.15 0.64
N THR A 548 -1.80 -27.02 1.29
CA THR A 548 -0.43 -26.62 1.57
C THR A 548 -0.11 -26.88 3.04
N LYS A 549 0.96 -27.63 3.30
CA LYS A 549 1.40 -27.97 4.65
C LYS A 549 2.55 -27.09 5.10
N TYR A 550 2.47 -26.60 6.33
CA TYR A 550 3.50 -25.84 7.01
C TYR A 550 3.92 -26.59 8.27
N GLU A 551 5.22 -26.91 8.38
CA GLU A 551 5.78 -27.66 9.49
C GLU A 551 6.79 -26.79 10.25
N PHE A 552 6.58 -26.65 11.55
CA PHE A 552 7.46 -26.01 12.51
C PHE A 552 7.77 -26.99 13.65
N PRO A 553 8.80 -26.76 14.50
CA PRO A 553 9.26 -27.73 15.49
C PRO A 553 8.16 -28.39 16.34
N ASP A 554 7.16 -27.62 16.79
CA ASP A 554 6.05 -28.10 17.62
C ASP A 554 4.68 -27.66 17.09
N LEU A 555 4.57 -27.38 15.79
CA LEU A 555 3.33 -26.92 15.17
C LEU A 555 3.25 -27.36 13.70
N GLN A 556 2.15 -28.01 13.35
CA GLN A 556 1.75 -28.25 11.97
C GLN A 556 0.52 -27.40 11.63
N VAL A 557 0.54 -26.74 10.48
CA VAL A 557 -0.61 -26.02 9.94
C VAL A 557 -0.90 -26.47 8.51
N ASP A 558 -2.10 -26.98 8.27
CA ASP A 558 -2.57 -27.36 6.95
C ASP A 558 -3.54 -26.28 6.43
N VAL A 559 -3.26 -25.71 5.25
CA VAL A 559 -4.12 -24.72 4.60
C VAL A 559 -4.79 -25.34 3.39
N TYR A 560 -6.12 -25.34 3.37
CA TYR A 560 -6.96 -25.86 2.30
C TYR A 560 -7.59 -24.70 1.53
N GLU A 561 -7.30 -24.60 0.23
CA GLU A 561 -7.86 -23.57 -0.67
C GLU A 561 -9.20 -23.98 -1.29
#